data_AF-A0A0L0FQA0-F1
#
_entry.id   AF-A0A0L0FQA0-F1
#
_cell.length_a   1.000
_cell.length_b   1.000
_cell.length_c   1.000
_cell.angle_alpha   90.00
_cell.angle_beta   90.00
_cell.angle_gamma   90.00
#
_symmetry.space_group_name_H-M   'P 1'
#
loop_
_entity.id
_entity.type
_entity.pdbx_description
1 polymer ?
#
loop_
_entity_poly.entity_id
_entity_poly.type
_entity_poly.pdbx_seq_one_letter_code
_entity_poly.pdbx_strand_id
1 'polypeptide(L)'
;MREELNSVYKTGNVEKNIAFPTCVSINNCVGNYSSLPDDPFALSAGDVVKIEMAAHIGGNVATVCHTHVVPSDGKTPLQGRAADTICAAYYASETALRMIKPGASIYQVDIAMTTGQGKTKDLDVKPSVYRRNRDRVYQLKLKGSRALFGQILKTNPDCAFSIRDYVQWDPRHTAMGLPECLKSELLLAYPVRFEPKTEIVARYRFTMLLLPSGPVRITGAGVVPYVQSEFSIDNADLNALLETAVNDKSDTTAKKAKKGTKSKNNFATEPQDVNMAM
;
A
#
# COMPACT_ATOMS: atom_id res chain seq x y z
N MET A 1 -4.66 -11.49 7.96
CA MET A 1 -5.72 -10.83 7.15
C MET A 1 -6.98 -11.67 7.00
N ARG A 2 -6.94 -12.91 6.48
CA ARG A 2 -8.17 -13.74 6.36
C ARG A 2 -8.86 -13.96 7.70
N GLU A 3 -8.09 -14.22 8.76
CA GLU A 3 -8.60 -14.37 10.12
C GLU A 3 -9.33 -13.11 10.62
N GLU A 4 -8.71 -11.93 10.45
CA GLU A 4 -9.32 -10.63 10.76
C GLU A 4 -10.61 -10.36 9.97
N LEU A 5 -10.64 -10.69 8.68
CA LEU A 5 -11.88 -10.56 7.90
C LEU A 5 -12.97 -11.48 8.46
N ASN A 6 -12.61 -12.71 8.84
CA ASN A 6 -13.57 -13.67 9.40
C ASN A 6 -14.11 -13.26 10.78
N SER A 7 -13.39 -12.42 11.54
CA SER A 7 -13.78 -11.99 12.87
C SER A 7 -14.88 -10.92 12.88
N VAL A 8 -15.06 -10.15 11.80
CA VAL A 8 -16.05 -9.06 11.67
C VAL A 8 -17.25 -9.45 10.79
N TYR A 9 -18.40 -8.80 10.96
CA TYR A 9 -19.63 -9.06 10.18
C TYR A 9 -19.95 -10.56 10.04
N LYS A 10 -20.04 -11.27 11.18
CA LYS A 10 -20.32 -12.72 11.24
C LYS A 10 -21.76 -13.07 10.88
N THR A 11 -22.67 -12.11 11.00
CA THR A 11 -24.10 -12.23 10.74
C THR A 11 -24.52 -11.24 9.66
N GLY A 12 -25.56 -11.58 8.90
CA GLY A 12 -25.90 -10.85 7.68
C GLY A 12 -24.93 -11.25 6.57
N ASN A 13 -25.46 -11.62 5.41
CA ASN A 13 -24.71 -12.19 4.30
C ASN A 13 -23.83 -11.12 3.61
N VAL A 14 -22.86 -10.57 4.34
CA VAL A 14 -21.96 -9.50 3.91
C VAL A 14 -20.72 -10.11 3.29
N GLU A 15 -20.54 -9.86 1.99
CA GLU A 15 -19.35 -10.31 1.27
C GLU A 15 -18.09 -9.62 1.81
N LYS A 16 -17.03 -10.39 2.05
CA LYS A 16 -15.75 -9.90 2.54
C LYS A 16 -14.61 -10.74 2.01
N ASN A 17 -13.53 -10.10 1.57
CA ASN A 17 -12.36 -10.80 1.08
C ASN A 17 -11.11 -9.93 1.10
N ILE A 18 -9.97 -10.56 0.81
CA ILE A 18 -8.75 -9.86 0.45
C ILE A 18 -8.97 -9.22 -0.92
N ALA A 19 -8.81 -7.90 -1.00
CA ALA A 19 -8.95 -7.15 -2.25
C ALA A 19 -7.63 -7.10 -3.03
N PHE A 20 -6.50 -7.10 -2.32
CA PHE A 20 -5.16 -7.15 -2.88
C PHE A 20 -4.25 -7.94 -1.93
N PRO A 21 -3.51 -8.94 -2.41
CA PRO A 21 -2.71 -9.81 -1.55
C PRO A 21 -1.60 -9.01 -0.86
N THR A 22 -1.13 -9.54 0.28
CA THR A 22 0.05 -8.99 0.94
C THR A 22 1.26 -9.09 0.02
N CYS A 23 1.86 -7.93 -0.27
CA CYS A 23 3.08 -7.76 -1.03
C CYS A 23 4.13 -7.08 -0.17
N VAL A 24 5.37 -7.54 -0.29
CA VAL A 24 6.54 -7.03 0.43
C VAL A 24 7.60 -6.76 -0.63
N SER A 25 7.80 -5.49 -0.97
CA SER A 25 8.77 -5.06 -1.99
C SER A 25 9.93 -4.35 -1.31
N ILE A 26 11.18 -4.60 -1.70
CA ILE A 26 12.34 -3.96 -1.06
C ILE A 26 13.12 -3.03 -1.98
N ASN A 27 13.79 -2.04 -1.40
CA ASN A 27 14.78 -1.18 -2.04
C ASN A 27 14.28 -0.61 -3.39
N ASN A 28 14.89 -1.01 -4.50
CA ASN A 28 14.55 -0.54 -5.86
C ASN A 28 13.27 -1.14 -6.44
N CYS A 29 12.68 -2.16 -5.81
CA CYS A 29 11.40 -2.74 -6.21
C CYS A 29 10.26 -1.76 -5.89
N VAL A 30 9.41 -1.49 -6.87
CA VAL A 30 8.34 -0.48 -6.76
C VAL A 30 7.12 -1.02 -6.01
N GLY A 31 6.74 -2.27 -6.27
CA GLY A 31 5.52 -2.86 -5.71
C GLY A 31 5.15 -4.20 -6.32
N ASN A 32 4.01 -4.75 -5.89
CA ASN A 32 3.40 -6.00 -6.38
C ASN A 32 4.22 -7.28 -6.14
N TYR A 33 5.31 -7.21 -5.38
CA TYR A 33 6.11 -8.40 -5.06
C TYR A 33 5.45 -9.22 -3.95
N SER A 34 4.79 -10.32 -4.31
CA SER A 34 4.29 -11.33 -3.37
C SER A 34 5.14 -12.59 -3.51
N SER A 35 5.92 -12.93 -2.49
CA SER A 35 6.88 -14.04 -2.56
C SER A 35 6.20 -15.37 -2.89
N LEU A 36 6.87 -16.19 -3.71
CA LEU A 36 6.47 -17.58 -3.94
C LEU A 36 7.02 -18.50 -2.82
N PRO A 37 6.53 -19.74 -2.67
CA PRO A 37 7.01 -20.63 -1.60
C PRO A 37 8.53 -20.90 -1.63
N ASP A 38 9.11 -21.00 -2.82
CA ASP A 38 10.55 -21.29 -3.02
C ASP A 38 11.39 -20.03 -3.22
N ASP A 39 10.86 -18.87 -2.84
CA ASP A 39 11.54 -17.59 -2.97
C ASP A 39 12.68 -17.49 -1.94
N PRO A 40 13.96 -17.42 -2.36
CA PRO A 40 15.09 -17.37 -1.43
C PRO A 40 15.21 -16.01 -0.71
N PHE A 41 14.27 -15.10 -0.97
CA PHE A 41 14.28 -13.75 -0.47
C PHE A 41 14.23 -13.68 1.07
N ALA A 42 15.24 -13.03 1.66
CA ALA A 42 15.32 -12.73 3.08
C ALA A 42 15.60 -11.24 3.31
N LEU A 43 14.93 -10.67 4.30
CA LEU A 43 15.14 -9.28 4.71
C LEU A 43 16.48 -9.13 5.42
N SER A 44 17.20 -8.06 5.08
CA SER A 44 18.44 -7.66 5.73
C SER A 44 18.27 -6.33 6.46
N ALA A 45 19.06 -6.12 7.52
CA ALA A 45 19.15 -4.84 8.19
C ALA A 45 19.45 -3.72 7.18
N GLY A 46 18.71 -2.61 7.27
CA GLY A 46 18.80 -1.47 6.36
C GLY A 46 17.92 -1.56 5.11
N ASP A 47 17.26 -2.69 4.84
CA ASP A 47 16.34 -2.78 3.71
C ASP A 47 15.16 -1.82 3.87
N VAL A 48 14.83 -1.10 2.79
CA VAL A 48 13.64 -0.25 2.70
C VAL A 48 12.49 -1.10 2.17
N VAL A 49 11.55 -1.43 3.05
CA VAL A 49 10.47 -2.39 2.82
C VAL A 49 9.15 -1.67 2.60
N LYS A 50 8.52 -1.87 1.45
CA LYS A 50 7.16 -1.44 1.16
C LYS A 50 6.21 -2.61 1.40
N ILE A 51 5.31 -2.46 2.37
CA ILE A 51 4.30 -3.46 2.72
C ILE A 51 2.95 -2.97 2.17
N GLU A 52 2.38 -3.72 1.23
CA GLU A 52 1.14 -3.39 0.54
C GLU A 52 0.11 -4.49 0.73
N MET A 53 -1.13 -4.11 1.02
CA MET A 53 -2.25 -5.05 1.13
C MET A 53 -3.60 -4.32 1.01
N ALA A 54 -4.67 -5.05 0.71
CA ALA A 54 -6.02 -4.50 0.73
C ALA A 54 -7.07 -5.54 1.10
N ALA A 55 -8.15 -5.08 1.71
CA ALA A 55 -9.32 -5.88 2.02
C ALA A 55 -10.59 -5.15 1.59
N HIS A 56 -11.69 -5.89 1.44
CA HIS A 56 -13.00 -5.28 1.20
C HIS A 56 -14.09 -5.92 2.06
N ILE A 57 -15.10 -5.11 2.37
CA ILE A 57 -16.33 -5.51 3.06
C ILE A 57 -17.51 -4.87 2.31
N GLY A 58 -18.48 -5.68 1.89
CA GLY A 58 -19.62 -5.25 1.07
C GLY A 58 -19.18 -4.59 -0.24
N GLY A 59 -18.09 -5.06 -0.84
CA GLY A 59 -17.49 -4.47 -2.05
C GLY A 59 -16.69 -3.17 -1.84
N ASN A 60 -16.68 -2.60 -0.63
CA ASN A 60 -15.91 -1.38 -0.34
C ASN A 60 -14.46 -1.72 -0.01
N VAL A 61 -13.53 -1.30 -0.88
CA VAL A 61 -12.11 -1.64 -0.78
C VAL A 61 -11.35 -0.61 0.07
N ALA A 62 -10.62 -1.10 1.06
CA ALA A 62 -9.63 -0.35 1.81
C ALA A 62 -8.23 -0.92 1.52
N THR A 63 -7.37 -0.09 0.92
CA THR A 63 -5.97 -0.42 0.58
C THR A 63 -5.00 0.39 1.42
N VAL A 64 -3.86 -0.21 1.75
CA VAL A 64 -2.74 0.45 2.42
C VAL A 64 -1.42 0.00 1.80
N CYS A 65 -0.49 0.94 1.66
CA CYS A 65 0.93 0.67 1.43
C CYS A 65 1.73 1.58 2.37
N HIS A 66 2.68 1.00 3.09
CA HIS A 66 3.56 1.72 3.99
C HIS A 66 5.00 1.34 3.73
N THR A 67 5.89 2.33 3.76
CA THR A 67 7.33 2.10 3.70
C THR A 67 7.93 2.10 5.09
N HIS A 68 8.63 1.04 5.40
CA HIS A 68 9.37 0.82 6.64
C HIS A 68 10.83 0.51 6.33
N VAL A 69 11.67 0.49 7.35
CA VAL A 69 13.08 0.13 7.23
C VAL A 69 13.35 -1.01 8.21
N VAL A 70 14.07 -2.03 7.77
CA VAL A 70 14.51 -3.10 8.68
C VAL A 70 15.56 -2.50 9.63
N PRO A 71 15.32 -2.41 10.94
CA PRO A 71 16.25 -1.78 11.85
C PRO A 71 17.59 -2.53 11.90
N SER A 72 18.70 -1.81 11.95
CA SER A 72 20.04 -2.39 12.17
C SER A 72 20.33 -2.65 13.65
N ASP A 73 20.00 -1.69 14.51
CA ASP A 73 20.21 -1.77 15.97
C ASP A 73 18.99 -1.25 16.79
N GLY A 74 17.93 -0.80 16.10
CA GLY A 74 16.71 -0.25 16.70
C GLY A 74 16.88 1.09 17.42
N LYS A 75 18.08 1.69 17.39
CA LYS A 75 18.46 2.88 18.17
C LYS A 75 18.94 4.03 17.30
N THR A 76 19.62 3.73 16.21
CA THR A 76 20.20 4.74 15.33
C THR A 76 19.15 5.21 14.32
N PRO A 77 18.85 6.53 14.25
CA PRO A 77 17.97 7.06 13.22
C PRO A 77 18.51 6.75 11.82
N LEU A 78 17.63 6.37 10.89
CA LEU A 78 17.99 6.23 9.48
C LEU A 78 18.24 7.63 8.89
N GLN A 79 19.35 7.78 8.18
CA GLN A 79 19.73 9.01 7.47
C GLN A 79 20.12 8.71 6.00
N GLY A 80 20.39 9.77 5.24
CA GLY A 80 20.86 9.72 3.85
C GLY A 80 19.75 9.42 2.84
N ARG A 81 20.14 9.03 1.62
CA ARG A 81 19.24 8.91 0.45
C ARG A 81 17.94 8.14 0.70
N ALA A 82 18.02 7.07 1.50
CA ALA A 82 16.85 6.28 1.90
C ALA A 82 15.88 7.10 2.75
N ALA A 83 16.39 7.81 3.76
CA ALA A 83 15.60 8.68 4.60
C ALA A 83 14.97 9.83 3.81
N ASP A 84 15.74 10.46 2.92
CA ASP A 84 15.27 11.57 2.09
C ASP A 84 14.08 11.15 1.22
N THR A 85 14.16 9.98 0.59
CA THR A 85 13.09 9.46 -0.28
C THR A 85 11.86 9.03 0.52
N ILE A 86 12.05 8.45 1.70
CA ILE A 86 10.94 8.10 2.61
C ILE A 86 10.21 9.37 3.07
N CYS A 87 10.95 10.39 3.52
CA CYS A 87 10.38 11.68 3.91
C CYS A 87 9.68 12.36 2.73
N ALA A 88 10.29 12.38 1.55
CA ALA A 88 9.69 12.95 0.34
C ALA A 88 8.36 12.26 -0.02
N ALA A 89 8.32 10.92 0.00
CA ALA A 89 7.09 10.18 -0.26
C ALA A 89 6.01 10.43 0.80
N TYR A 90 6.40 10.49 2.07
CA TYR A 90 5.49 10.79 3.17
C TYR A 90 4.88 12.18 3.03
N TYR A 91 5.70 13.23 2.90
CA TYR A 91 5.20 14.60 2.79
C TYR A 91 4.37 14.80 1.52
N ALA A 92 4.75 14.19 0.40
CA ALA A 92 3.90 14.22 -0.79
C ALA A 92 2.53 13.56 -0.55
N SER A 93 2.46 12.50 0.25
CA SER A 93 1.19 11.86 0.63
C SER A 93 0.34 12.75 1.56
N GLU A 94 0.98 13.49 2.47
CA GLU A 94 0.32 14.46 3.37
C GLU A 94 -0.17 15.69 2.62
N THR A 95 0.61 16.18 1.66
CA THR A 95 0.23 17.24 0.74
C THR A 95 -0.95 16.80 -0.13
N ALA A 96 -0.89 15.61 -0.74
CA ALA A 96 -1.97 15.08 -1.57
C ALA A 96 -3.29 14.97 -0.79
N LEU A 97 -3.24 14.48 0.45
CA LEU A 97 -4.40 14.40 1.33
C LEU A 97 -5.09 15.77 1.53
N ARG A 98 -4.31 16.84 1.63
CA ARG A 98 -4.82 18.21 1.87
C ARG A 98 -5.22 18.95 0.59
N MET A 99 -4.66 18.57 -0.55
CA MET A 99 -5.00 19.17 -1.86
C MET A 99 -6.31 18.64 -2.43
N ILE A 100 -6.74 17.44 -2.04
CA ILE A 100 -7.99 16.84 -2.52
C ILE A 100 -9.17 17.59 -1.92
N LYS A 101 -9.88 18.33 -2.78
CA LYS A 101 -11.03 19.17 -2.41
C LYS A 101 -12.32 18.35 -2.35
N PRO A 102 -13.31 18.74 -1.51
CA PRO A 102 -14.60 18.05 -1.34
C PRO A 102 -15.37 17.73 -2.64
N GLY A 103 -16.05 16.58 -2.64
CA GLY A 103 -16.80 15.97 -3.75
C GLY A 103 -17.21 14.53 -3.38
N ALA A 104 -18.30 13.97 -3.93
CA ALA A 104 -18.84 12.68 -3.49
C ALA A 104 -18.09 11.49 -4.14
N SER A 105 -16.89 11.16 -3.66
CA SER A 105 -16.05 10.09 -4.21
C SER A 105 -15.13 9.43 -3.17
N ILE A 106 -14.87 8.13 -3.34
CA ILE A 106 -13.81 7.41 -2.61
C ILE A 106 -12.53 7.48 -3.43
N TYR A 107 -11.42 7.83 -2.80
CA TYR A 107 -10.12 7.88 -3.46
C TYR A 107 -9.13 6.91 -2.83
N GLN A 108 -8.40 6.22 -3.70
CA GLN A 108 -7.16 5.54 -3.35
C GLN A 108 -6.02 6.41 -3.83
N VAL A 109 -5.24 6.96 -2.90
CA VAL A 109 -4.09 7.80 -3.20
C VAL A 109 -2.84 6.93 -3.06
N ASP A 110 -2.02 6.87 -4.10
CA ASP A 110 -0.81 6.06 -4.18
C ASP A 110 0.36 6.94 -4.62
N ILE A 111 1.29 7.19 -3.71
CA ILE A 111 2.47 8.02 -3.92
C ILE A 111 3.69 7.12 -3.87
N ALA A 112 4.49 7.13 -4.93
CA ALA A 112 5.80 6.50 -4.97
C ALA A 112 6.85 7.56 -5.32
N MET A 113 7.91 7.65 -4.51
CA MET A 113 9.09 8.47 -4.76
C MET A 113 10.31 7.58 -4.87
N THR A 114 11.30 8.05 -5.61
CA THR A 114 12.55 7.33 -5.85
C THR A 114 13.74 8.28 -5.72
N THR A 115 14.88 7.75 -5.29
CA THR A 115 16.17 8.45 -5.38
C THR A 115 16.66 8.60 -6.83
N GLY A 116 16.05 7.86 -7.77
CA GLY A 116 16.40 7.80 -9.18
C GLY A 116 15.60 8.75 -10.07
N GLN A 117 15.37 8.32 -11.32
CA GLN A 117 14.75 9.16 -12.37
C GLN A 117 13.24 8.91 -12.57
N GLY A 118 12.63 7.99 -11.82
CA GLY A 118 11.23 7.59 -11.99
C GLY A 118 11.00 6.68 -13.21
N LYS A 119 12.07 6.17 -13.84
CA LYS A 119 12.00 5.36 -15.06
C LYS A 119 12.13 3.88 -14.72
N THR A 120 11.00 3.29 -14.35
CA THR A 120 10.93 1.90 -13.94
C THR A 120 11.01 0.94 -15.14
N LYS A 121 11.59 -0.24 -14.92
CA LYS A 121 11.69 -1.33 -15.90
C LYS A 121 11.06 -2.60 -15.35
N ASP A 122 10.50 -3.39 -16.26
CA ASP A 122 10.15 -4.77 -15.97
C ASP A 122 11.44 -5.59 -16.05
N LEU A 123 11.83 -6.23 -14.95
CA LEU A 123 12.91 -7.22 -14.95
C LEU A 123 12.36 -8.61 -15.29
N ASP A 124 13.23 -9.60 -15.50
CA ASP A 124 12.84 -11.00 -15.69
C ASP A 124 12.38 -11.67 -14.38
N VAL A 125 11.44 -11.01 -13.69
CA VAL A 125 10.77 -11.50 -12.49
C VAL A 125 9.35 -11.84 -12.89
N LYS A 126 8.98 -13.11 -12.75
CA LYS A 126 7.61 -13.55 -13.03
C LYS A 126 6.65 -12.85 -12.06
N PRO A 127 5.58 -12.20 -12.56
CA PRO A 127 4.54 -11.67 -11.70
C PRO A 127 3.97 -12.78 -10.80
N SER A 128 3.65 -12.44 -9.56
CA SER A 128 2.97 -13.36 -8.66
C SER A 128 1.55 -12.89 -8.31
N VAL A 129 1.19 -11.66 -8.67
CA VAL A 129 -0.13 -11.09 -8.41
C VAL A 129 -0.91 -10.96 -9.71
N TYR A 130 -2.15 -11.43 -9.69
CA TYR A 130 -3.04 -11.45 -10.84
C TYR A 130 -4.44 -10.99 -10.45
N ARG A 131 -5.22 -10.54 -11.42
CA ARG A 131 -6.68 -10.34 -11.28
C ARG A 131 -7.42 -10.93 -12.45
N ARG A 132 -8.71 -11.20 -12.26
CA ARG A 132 -9.61 -11.50 -13.36
C ARG A 132 -9.82 -10.29 -14.25
N ASN A 133 -9.88 -10.54 -15.56
CA ASN A 133 -10.43 -9.61 -16.53
C ASN A 133 -11.92 -9.90 -16.72
N ARG A 134 -12.81 -8.98 -16.32
CA ARG A 134 -14.26 -9.16 -16.48
C ARG A 134 -14.73 -8.92 -17.91
N ASP A 135 -13.97 -8.16 -18.69
CA ASP A 135 -14.34 -7.78 -20.06
C ASP A 135 -13.97 -8.86 -21.08
N ARG A 136 -13.31 -9.93 -20.63
CA ARG A 136 -12.90 -11.05 -21.46
C ARG A 136 -13.68 -12.31 -21.12
N VAL A 137 -14.23 -12.91 -22.16
CA VAL A 137 -14.87 -14.22 -22.12
C VAL A 137 -14.11 -15.14 -23.06
N TYR A 138 -13.61 -16.25 -22.52
CA TYR A 138 -12.86 -17.24 -23.26
C TYR A 138 -13.17 -18.64 -22.72
N GLN A 139 -13.34 -19.59 -23.64
CA GLN A 139 -13.60 -20.98 -23.28
C GLN A 139 -12.29 -21.75 -23.15
N LEU A 140 -11.83 -21.93 -21.91
CA LEU A 140 -10.59 -22.64 -21.58
C LEU A 140 -10.61 -24.08 -22.11
N LYS A 141 -9.53 -24.49 -22.79
CA LYS A 141 -9.39 -25.78 -23.47
C LYS A 141 -8.82 -26.87 -22.58
N LEU A 142 -7.88 -26.53 -21.69
CA LEU A 142 -7.27 -27.53 -20.82
C LEU A 142 -8.10 -27.76 -19.55
N LYS A 143 -8.14 -29.02 -19.08
CA LYS A 143 -8.80 -29.38 -17.81
C LYS A 143 -8.17 -28.62 -16.63
N GLY A 144 -6.85 -28.48 -16.63
CA GLY A 144 -6.12 -27.74 -15.59
C GLY A 144 -6.47 -26.26 -15.56
N SER A 145 -6.60 -25.62 -16.72
CA SER A 145 -7.02 -24.21 -16.79
C SER A 145 -8.43 -24.01 -16.26
N ARG A 146 -9.38 -24.86 -16.66
CA ARG A 146 -10.76 -24.80 -16.12
C ARG A 146 -10.79 -25.00 -14.61
N ALA A 147 -10.00 -25.93 -14.07
CA ALA A 147 -9.90 -26.17 -12.64
C ALA A 147 -9.32 -24.95 -11.90
N LEU A 148 -8.19 -24.41 -12.37
CA LEU A 148 -7.55 -23.22 -11.80
C LEU A 148 -8.50 -22.01 -11.84
N PHE A 149 -9.06 -21.69 -13.01
CA PHE A 149 -9.93 -20.54 -13.16
C PHE A 149 -11.21 -20.69 -12.34
N GLY A 150 -11.81 -21.88 -12.29
CA GLY A 150 -12.96 -22.17 -11.42
C GLY A 150 -12.64 -21.94 -9.94
N GLN A 151 -11.45 -22.36 -9.49
CA GLN A 151 -11.00 -22.11 -8.12
C GLN A 151 -10.77 -20.62 -7.84
N ILE A 152 -10.24 -19.87 -8.82
CA ILE A 152 -10.09 -18.42 -8.73
C ILE A 152 -11.47 -17.75 -8.58
N LEU A 153 -12.44 -18.12 -9.42
CA LEU A 153 -13.79 -17.57 -9.34
C LEU A 153 -14.48 -17.85 -8.01
N LYS A 154 -14.22 -19.03 -7.42
CA LYS A 154 -14.77 -19.40 -6.12
C LYS A 154 -14.17 -18.60 -4.97
N THR A 155 -12.88 -18.29 -5.05
CA THR A 155 -12.13 -17.74 -3.90
C THR A 155 -11.86 -16.25 -4.01
N ASN A 156 -11.69 -15.71 -5.21
CA ASN A 156 -11.33 -14.31 -5.49
C ASN A 156 -11.97 -13.85 -6.82
N PRO A 157 -13.32 -13.80 -6.91
CA PRO A 157 -14.03 -13.55 -8.17
C PRO A 157 -13.64 -12.23 -8.84
N ASP A 158 -13.38 -11.19 -8.03
CA ASP A 158 -13.21 -9.80 -8.47
C ASP A 158 -11.97 -9.11 -7.92
N CYS A 159 -11.26 -9.78 -7.03
CA CYS A 159 -10.12 -9.24 -6.33
C CYS A 159 -8.81 -9.69 -6.94
N ALA A 160 -7.75 -8.91 -6.70
CA ALA A 160 -6.42 -9.37 -7.00
C ALA A 160 -6.02 -10.49 -6.04
N PHE A 161 -5.25 -11.45 -6.52
CA PHE A 161 -4.82 -12.61 -5.75
C PHE A 161 -3.35 -12.93 -6.03
N SER A 162 -2.68 -13.53 -5.04
CA SER A 162 -1.35 -14.10 -5.25
C SER A 162 -1.49 -15.51 -5.81
N ILE A 163 -0.72 -15.83 -6.84
CA ILE A 163 -0.67 -17.18 -7.42
C ILE A 163 -0.14 -18.21 -6.42
N ARG A 164 0.59 -17.76 -5.38
CA ARG A 164 1.08 -18.61 -4.29
C ARG A 164 -0.02 -19.47 -3.68
N ASP A 165 -1.19 -18.89 -3.40
CA ASP A 165 -2.32 -19.60 -2.79
C ASP A 165 -2.78 -20.77 -3.69
N TYR A 166 -2.65 -20.63 -5.01
CA TYR A 166 -3.05 -21.64 -5.99
C TYR A 166 -1.96 -22.67 -6.28
N VAL A 167 -0.69 -22.26 -6.24
CA VAL A 167 0.45 -23.19 -6.26
C VAL A 167 0.35 -24.14 -5.07
N GLN A 168 -0.01 -23.65 -3.88
CA GLN A 168 -0.23 -24.49 -2.70
C GLN A 168 -1.47 -25.38 -2.82
N TRP A 169 -2.55 -24.89 -3.43
CA TRP A 169 -3.77 -25.66 -3.66
C TRP A 169 -3.55 -26.81 -4.66
N ASP A 170 -2.99 -26.52 -5.83
CA ASP A 170 -2.67 -27.51 -6.85
C ASP A 170 -1.53 -27.02 -7.77
N PRO A 171 -0.28 -27.47 -7.56
CA PRO A 171 0.86 -27.05 -8.37
C PRO A 171 0.71 -27.40 -9.84
N ARG A 172 0.10 -28.57 -10.15
CA ARG A 172 0.00 -29.09 -11.52
C ARG A 172 -1.02 -28.29 -12.32
N HIS A 173 -2.22 -28.09 -11.78
CA HIS A 173 -3.25 -27.28 -12.42
C HIS A 173 -2.83 -25.83 -12.54
N THR A 174 -2.12 -25.28 -11.54
CA THR A 174 -1.62 -23.91 -11.58
C THR A 174 -0.57 -23.71 -12.68
N ALA A 175 0.44 -24.59 -12.75
CA ALA A 175 1.50 -24.50 -13.75
C ALA A 175 0.98 -24.63 -15.18
N MET A 176 0.02 -25.53 -15.43
CA MET A 176 -0.56 -25.72 -16.76
C MET A 176 -1.62 -24.66 -17.10
N GLY A 177 -2.38 -24.21 -16.10
CA GLY A 177 -3.56 -23.39 -16.31
C GLY A 177 -3.26 -21.91 -16.49
N LEU A 178 -2.27 -21.39 -15.76
CA LEU A 178 -1.94 -19.97 -15.75
C LEU A 178 -1.52 -19.45 -17.14
N PRO A 179 -0.64 -20.11 -17.92
CA PRO A 179 -0.24 -19.61 -19.23
C PRO A 179 -1.42 -19.46 -20.21
N GLU A 180 -2.38 -20.40 -20.19
CA GLU A 180 -3.58 -20.30 -21.03
C GLU A 180 -4.43 -19.10 -20.61
N CYS A 181 -4.67 -18.94 -19.30
CA CYS A 181 -5.48 -17.84 -18.77
C CYS A 181 -4.88 -16.44 -19.05
N LEU A 182 -3.55 -16.33 -19.04
CA LEU A 182 -2.85 -15.10 -19.40
C LEU A 182 -2.89 -14.85 -20.91
N LYS A 183 -2.63 -15.88 -21.72
CA LYS A 183 -2.66 -15.80 -23.19
C LYS A 183 -4.05 -15.43 -23.71
N SER A 184 -5.11 -15.91 -23.06
CA SER A 184 -6.49 -15.58 -23.40
C SER A 184 -6.99 -14.29 -22.75
N GLU A 185 -6.14 -13.58 -22.00
CA GLU A 185 -6.46 -12.36 -21.24
C GLU A 185 -7.61 -12.52 -20.23
N LEU A 186 -7.90 -13.75 -19.79
CA LEU A 186 -8.86 -13.98 -18.69
C LEU A 186 -8.29 -13.53 -17.35
N LEU A 187 -6.97 -13.59 -17.21
CA LEU A 187 -6.22 -13.06 -16.10
C LEU A 187 -5.27 -11.97 -16.58
N LEU A 188 -5.16 -10.90 -15.80
CA LEU A 188 -4.21 -9.81 -16.00
C LEU A 188 -3.18 -9.86 -14.89
N ALA A 189 -1.91 -9.75 -15.26
CA ALA A 189 -0.81 -9.69 -14.32
C ALA A 189 -0.63 -8.28 -13.76
N TYR A 190 -0.27 -8.19 -12.48
CA TYR A 190 0.33 -6.99 -11.90
C TYR A 190 1.85 -7.12 -12.02
N PRO A 191 2.49 -6.43 -12.98
CA PRO A 191 3.93 -6.55 -13.16
C PRO A 191 4.67 -6.00 -11.94
N VAL A 192 5.78 -6.64 -11.61
CA VAL A 192 6.75 -6.14 -10.63
C VAL A 192 7.73 -5.25 -11.37
N ARG A 193 7.78 -3.98 -10.99
CA ARG A 193 8.65 -2.98 -11.63
C ARG A 193 9.79 -2.58 -10.71
N PHE A 194 10.91 -2.21 -11.32
CA PHE A 194 12.13 -1.88 -10.61
C PHE A 194 12.75 -0.58 -11.15
N GLU A 195 13.30 0.21 -10.25
CA GLU A 195 14.35 1.18 -10.57
C GLU A 195 15.72 0.46 -10.71
N PRO A 196 16.79 1.14 -11.19
CA PRO A 196 18.14 0.60 -11.11
C PRO A 196 18.50 0.16 -9.68
N LYS A 197 19.33 -0.87 -9.53
CA LYS A 197 19.66 -1.47 -8.23
C LYS A 197 20.32 -0.51 -7.24
N THR A 198 20.91 0.58 -7.72
CA THR A 198 21.52 1.65 -6.91
C THR A 198 20.51 2.61 -6.29
N GLU A 199 19.25 2.51 -6.70
CA GLU A 199 18.17 3.41 -6.31
C GLU A 199 17.24 2.78 -5.27
N ILE A 200 16.51 3.64 -4.57
CA ILE A 200 15.60 3.27 -3.51
C ILE A 200 14.24 3.86 -3.82
N VAL A 201 13.19 3.07 -3.65
CA VAL A 201 11.81 3.50 -3.83
C VAL A 201 11.09 3.47 -2.48
N ALA A 202 10.46 4.58 -2.12
CA ALA A 202 9.51 4.66 -1.02
C ALA A 202 8.10 4.87 -1.57
N ARG A 203 7.12 4.24 -0.94
CA ARG A 203 5.73 4.26 -1.36
C ARG A 203 4.77 4.34 -0.19
N TYR A 204 3.80 5.23 -0.30
CA TYR A 204 2.70 5.39 0.63
C TYR A 204 1.39 5.32 -0.15
N ARG A 205 0.50 4.41 0.25
CA ARG A 205 -0.85 4.31 -0.29
C ARG A 205 -1.85 4.32 0.83
N PHE A 206 -2.90 5.09 0.67
CA PHE A 206 -4.01 5.14 1.60
C PHE A 206 -5.35 5.27 0.87
N THR A 207 -6.40 4.88 1.56
CA THR A 207 -7.79 5.06 1.16
C THR A 207 -8.36 6.22 1.97
N MET A 208 -9.11 7.09 1.30
CA MET A 208 -9.79 8.21 1.92
C MET A 208 -11.22 8.35 1.40
N LEU A 209 -12.10 8.81 2.28
CA LEU A 209 -13.45 9.24 1.93
C LEU A 209 -13.44 10.75 1.80
N LEU A 210 -14.05 11.25 0.73
CA LEU A 210 -14.26 12.67 0.56
C LEU A 210 -15.69 13.00 0.98
N LEU A 211 -15.84 13.50 2.21
CA LEU A 211 -17.13 13.86 2.79
C LEU A 211 -17.43 15.35 2.54
N PRO A 212 -18.68 15.80 2.71
CA PRO A 212 -19.01 17.23 2.72
C PRO A 212 -18.20 18.03 3.75
N SER A 213 -17.82 17.40 4.86
CA SER A 213 -16.96 17.97 5.90
C SER A 213 -15.47 18.00 5.56
N GLY A 214 -15.07 17.43 4.42
CA GLY A 214 -13.67 17.32 4.03
C GLY A 214 -13.14 15.88 3.88
N PRO A 215 -11.85 15.74 3.56
CA PRO A 215 -11.20 14.46 3.36
C PRO A 215 -10.96 13.70 4.68
N VAL A 216 -11.50 12.49 4.79
CA VAL A 216 -11.28 11.57 5.91
C VAL A 216 -10.41 10.41 5.47
N ARG A 217 -9.18 10.34 6.00
CA ARG A 217 -8.29 9.19 5.81
C ARG A 217 -8.83 7.97 6.54
N ILE A 218 -8.96 6.83 5.84
CA ILE A 218 -9.46 5.55 6.37
C ILE A 218 -8.32 4.59 6.69
N THR A 219 -7.30 4.55 5.83
CA THR A 219 -6.12 3.70 6.01
C THR A 219 -4.85 4.53 5.90
N GLY A 220 -3.70 3.93 6.17
CA GLY A 220 -2.40 4.60 6.14
C GLY A 220 -1.78 4.64 7.53
N ALA A 221 -0.46 4.54 7.57
CA ALA A 221 0.32 4.67 8.79
C ALA A 221 1.01 6.02 8.83
N GLY A 222 1.31 6.49 10.05
CA GLY A 222 2.02 7.76 10.27
C GLY A 222 3.47 7.71 9.80
N VAL A 223 4.18 8.82 10.02
CA VAL A 223 5.61 8.90 9.71
C VAL A 223 6.38 7.87 10.53
N VAL A 224 7.47 7.36 9.96
CA VAL A 224 8.37 6.47 10.66
C VAL A 224 9.28 7.33 11.55
N PRO A 225 9.17 7.28 12.89
CA PRO A 225 9.75 8.29 13.79
C PRO A 225 11.27 8.30 13.83
N TYR A 226 11.89 7.19 13.42
CA TYR A 226 13.35 7.03 13.38
C TYR A 226 13.97 7.42 12.04
N VAL A 227 13.21 7.99 11.09
CA VAL A 227 13.72 8.42 9.78
C VAL A 227 13.99 9.92 9.79
N GLN A 228 15.22 10.32 9.46
CA GLN A 228 15.67 11.71 9.46
C GLN A 228 16.31 12.07 8.12
N SER A 229 15.60 12.89 7.34
CA SER A 229 16.08 13.49 6.10
C SER A 229 17.01 14.67 6.41
N GLU A 230 18.07 14.85 5.62
CA GLU A 230 18.90 16.07 5.69
C GLU A 230 18.23 17.28 5.02
N PHE A 231 17.23 17.01 4.17
CA PHE A 231 16.46 18.04 3.46
C PHE A 231 15.16 18.39 4.17
N SER A 232 14.79 19.67 4.05
CA SER A 232 13.48 20.21 4.42
C SER A 232 12.73 20.74 3.19
N ILE A 233 11.43 20.95 3.33
CA ILE A 233 10.62 21.61 2.30
C ILE A 233 10.85 23.12 2.42
N ASP A 234 11.42 23.74 1.39
CA ASP A 234 11.71 25.19 1.40
C ASP A 234 10.51 26.03 0.91
N ASN A 235 9.54 25.40 0.23
CA ASN A 235 8.39 26.11 -0.31
C ASN A 235 7.42 26.52 0.82
N ALA A 236 7.25 27.83 0.99
CA ALA A 236 6.41 28.40 2.03
C ALA A 236 4.93 28.00 1.91
N ASP A 237 4.39 27.91 0.69
CA ASP A 237 2.98 27.53 0.46
C ASP A 237 2.73 26.06 0.83
N LEU A 238 3.68 25.18 0.51
CA LEU A 238 3.61 23.77 0.89
C LEU A 238 3.73 23.58 2.40
N ASN A 239 4.62 24.31 3.06
CA ASN A 239 4.73 24.28 4.52
C ASN A 239 3.45 24.77 5.18
N ALA A 240 2.90 25.90 4.73
CA ALA A 240 1.63 26.41 5.22
C ALA A 240 0.48 25.42 5.00
N LEU A 241 0.48 24.71 3.87
CA LEU A 241 -0.49 23.64 3.61
C LEU A 241 -0.30 22.47 4.58
N LEU A 242 0.92 21.99 4.80
CA LEU A 242 1.17 20.86 5.70
C LEU A 242 0.80 21.15 7.16
N GLU A 243 0.86 22.42 7.57
CA GLU A 243 0.40 22.89 8.88
C GLU A 243 -1.13 22.88 9.04
N THR A 244 -1.91 22.84 7.94
CA THR A 244 -3.36 22.77 8.05
C THR A 244 -3.82 21.42 8.58
N ALA A 245 -4.95 21.44 9.30
CA ALA A 245 -5.62 20.22 9.69
C ALA A 245 -6.22 19.53 8.46
N VAL A 246 -6.12 18.20 8.40
CA VAL A 246 -6.74 17.39 7.33
C VAL A 246 -8.27 17.57 7.32
N ASN A 247 -8.87 17.71 8.50
CA ASN A 247 -10.27 18.09 8.66
C ASN A 247 -10.31 19.40 9.43
N ASP A 248 -10.63 20.50 8.76
CA ASP A 248 -11.14 21.68 9.46
C ASP A 248 -12.48 21.27 10.08
N LYS A 249 -12.54 21.18 11.40
CA LYS A 249 -13.82 21.14 12.12
C LYS A 249 -14.49 22.50 11.93
N SER A 250 -15.11 22.76 10.79
CA SER A 250 -15.97 23.93 10.64
C SER A 250 -17.36 23.61 11.20
N ASP A 251 -17.63 24.26 12.33
CA ASP A 251 -18.93 24.63 12.89
C ASP A 251 -19.86 23.55 13.47
N THR A 252 -19.69 23.31 14.78
CA THR A 252 -20.71 23.77 15.74
C THR A 252 -20.02 24.19 17.04
N THR A 253 -20.32 25.42 17.49
CA THR A 253 -20.01 26.01 18.82
C THR A 253 -18.54 26.24 19.19
N ALA A 254 -18.04 27.47 18.99
CA ALA A 254 -17.59 28.36 20.07
C ALA A 254 -16.91 29.63 19.53
N LYS A 255 -17.66 30.74 19.51
CA LYS A 255 -17.07 32.08 19.67
C LYS A 255 -16.55 32.20 21.10
N LYS A 256 -15.23 32.30 21.31
CA LYS A 256 -14.57 33.37 22.10
C LYS A 256 -13.06 33.15 22.30
N ALA A 257 -12.38 34.29 22.16
CA ALA A 257 -11.10 34.70 22.74
C ALA A 257 -9.76 34.29 22.07
N LYS A 258 -9.15 35.31 21.44
CA LYS A 258 -7.72 35.46 21.13
C LYS A 258 -6.88 35.52 22.42
N LYS A 259 -5.67 34.93 22.42
CA LYS A 259 -4.37 35.62 22.52
C LYS A 259 -3.22 34.61 22.38
N GLY A 260 -2.21 34.97 21.58
CA GLY A 260 -1.14 34.07 21.16
C GLY A 260 0.03 33.97 22.13
N THR A 261 1.00 33.11 21.78
CA THR A 261 2.43 33.21 22.10
C THR A 261 3.19 32.33 21.10
N LYS A 262 4.28 32.86 20.54
CA LYS A 262 5.22 32.14 19.66
C LYS A 262 5.93 31.04 20.46
N SER A 263 5.99 29.82 19.93
CA SER A 263 6.92 28.79 20.41
C SER A 263 7.76 28.26 19.24
N LYS A 264 9.06 28.12 19.49
CA LYS A 264 10.05 27.56 18.57
C LYS A 264 9.88 26.05 18.52
N ASN A 265 9.75 25.48 17.33
CA ASN A 265 9.66 24.03 17.15
C ASN A 265 11.06 23.39 17.22
N ASN A 266 11.37 22.77 18.36
CA ASN A 266 12.21 21.59 18.41
C ASN A 266 11.27 20.39 18.56
N PHE A 267 11.17 19.52 17.56
CA PHE A 267 10.42 18.28 17.68
C PHE A 267 11.38 17.09 17.82
N ALA A 268 11.64 16.74 19.07
CA ALA A 268 11.79 15.35 19.47
C ALA A 268 10.37 14.84 19.78
N THR A 269 9.90 13.82 19.10
CA THR A 269 8.64 13.14 19.48
C THR A 269 8.96 12.13 20.57
N GLU A 270 8.37 12.33 21.75
CA GLU A 270 8.30 11.30 22.80
C GLU A 270 7.59 10.04 22.28
N PRO A 271 8.02 8.85 22.73
CA PRO A 271 7.49 7.57 22.28
C PRO A 271 6.04 7.39 22.76
N GLN A 272 5.16 6.97 21.85
CA GLN A 272 3.87 6.44 22.24
C GLN A 272 4.08 5.04 22.83
N ASP A 273 3.67 4.86 24.08
CA ASP A 273 3.65 3.60 24.79
C ASP A 273 2.86 2.54 24.01
N VAL A 274 3.57 1.60 23.39
CA VAL A 274 3.00 0.33 22.96
C VAL A 274 3.05 -0.59 24.17
N ASN A 275 1.92 -0.68 24.86
CA ASN A 275 1.72 -1.65 25.93
C ASN A 275 1.77 -3.07 25.32
N MET A 276 2.95 -3.68 25.31
CA MET A 276 3.12 -5.11 25.07
C MET A 276 2.78 -5.84 26.38
N ALA A 277 1.55 -6.34 26.46
CA ALA A 277 1.23 -7.41 27.40
C ALA A 277 1.80 -8.72 26.84
N MET A 278 2.47 -9.46 27.72
CA MET A 278 3.05 -10.80 27.54
C MET A 278 2.07 -11.84 27.02
#